data_AF-A0A255HE05-F1
#
_entry.id   AF-A0A255HE05-F1
#
_cell.length_a   1.000
_cell.length_b   1.000
_cell.length_c   1.000
_cell.angle_alpha   90.00
_cell.angle_beta   90.00
_cell.angle_gamma   90.00
#
_symmetry.space_group_name_H-M   'P 1'
#
loop_
_entity.id
_entity.type
_entity.pdbx_description
1 polymer ?
#
loop_
_entity_poly.entity_id
_entity_poly.type
_entity_poly.pdbx_seq_one_letter_code
_entity_poly.pdbx_strand_id
1 'polypeptide(L)' 'MAKPFPVNPKNPERICWGCDKYCSPDAMACGNGSERTQHPIELFGEGWNEWGLSAPEQQDKANKMP' A
#
# COMPACT_ATOMS: atom_id res chain seq x y z
N MET A 1 -5.23 -13.34 4.48
CA MET A 1 -5.21 -12.95 3.06
C MET A 1 -5.68 -11.52 3.09
N ALA A 2 -4.80 -10.57 2.81
CA ALA A 2 -5.10 -9.16 3.07
C ALA A 2 -6.32 -8.73 2.28
N LYS A 3 -7.29 -8.12 2.99
CA LYS A 3 -8.50 -7.58 2.36
C LYS A 3 -8.07 -6.59 1.26
N PRO A 4 -8.87 -6.43 0.18
CA PRO A 4 -8.57 -5.49 -0.89
C PRO A 4 -8.23 -4.12 -0.31
N PHE A 5 -7.05 -3.64 -0.67
CA PHE A 5 -6.52 -2.41 -0.12
C PHE A 5 -7.19 -1.20 -0.78
N PRO A 6 -7.93 -0.36 -0.05
CA PRO A 6 -8.52 0.84 -0.63
C PRO A 6 -7.42 1.84 -0.96
N VAL A 7 -7.42 2.38 -2.18
CA VAL A 7 -6.44 3.40 -2.62
C VAL A 7 -6.60 4.72 -1.86
N ASN A 8 -7.85 5.07 -1.53
CA ASN A 8 -8.22 6.28 -0.78
C ASN A 8 -9.22 5.93 0.36
N PRO A 9 -8.74 5.42 1.51
CA PRO A 9 -9.59 5.16 2.66
C PRO A 9 -10.04 6.47 3.32
N LYS A 10 -11.29 6.51 3.80
CA LYS A 10 -11.85 7.70 4.47
C LYS A 10 -11.17 8.08 5.79
N ASN A 11 -10.64 7.10 6.52
CA ASN A 11 -9.97 7.30 7.82
C ASN A 11 -8.67 6.47 7.84
N PRO A 12 -7.64 6.88 7.08
CA PRO A 12 -6.39 6.12 6.96
C PRO A 12 -5.71 5.92 8.31
N GLU A 13 -5.82 6.88 9.23
CA GLU A 13 -5.18 6.89 10.56
C GLU A 13 -5.66 5.77 11.49
N ARG A 14 -6.84 5.20 11.21
CA ARG A 14 -7.49 4.18 12.04
C ARG A 14 -7.11 2.74 11.69
N ILE A 15 -6.33 2.52 10.63
CA ILE A 15 -6.07 1.18 10.08
C ILE A 15 -4.56 0.94 10.00
N CYS A 16 -4.08 -0.16 10.57
CA CYS A 16 -2.70 -0.63 10.31
C CYS A 16 -2.61 -1.11 8.85
N TRP A 17 -1.76 -0.47 8.05
CA TRP A 17 -1.57 -0.79 6.64
C TRP A 17 -1.11 -2.25 6.49
N GLY A 18 -1.82 -3.01 5.65
CA GLY A 18 -1.49 -4.41 5.38
C GLY A 18 -1.91 -5.40 6.48
N CYS A 19 -2.65 -4.96 7.50
CA CYS A 19 -3.10 -5.83 8.59
C CYS A 19 -4.58 -6.21 8.46
N ASP A 20 -4.85 -7.51 8.36
CA ASP A 20 -6.20 -8.08 8.25
C ASP A 20 -6.98 -8.01 9.58
N LYS A 21 -6.27 -7.77 10.69
CA LYS A 21 -6.77 -7.98 12.06
C LYS A 21 -7.32 -6.72 12.74
N TYR A 22 -7.14 -5.53 12.15
CA TYR A 22 -7.59 -4.26 12.75
C TYR A 22 -7.26 -4.16 14.25
N CYS A 23 -6.00 -4.42 14.58
CA CYS A 23 -5.53 -4.41 15.96
C CYS A 23 -5.84 -3.08 16.65
N SER A 24 -6.21 -3.16 17.93
CA SER A 24 -6.34 -1.99 18.80
C SER A 24 -4.99 -1.25 18.92
N PRO A 25 -4.97 0.08 19.18
CA PRO A 25 -3.74 0.86 19.28
C PRO A 25 -2.71 0.33 20.28
N ASP A 26 -3.17 -0.35 21.33
CA ASP A 26 -2.41 -0.93 22.44
C ASP A 26 -2.08 -2.43 22.25
N ALA A 27 -2.56 -3.04 21.16
CA ALA A 27 -2.41 -4.48 20.90
C ALA A 27 -2.04 -4.76 19.43
N MET A 28 -1.15 -3.94 18.87
CA MET A 28 -0.71 -4.08 17.49
C MET A 28 0.14 -5.34 17.29
N ALA A 29 -0.25 -6.17 16.33
CA ALA A 29 0.54 -7.34 15.92
C ALA A 29 1.49 -7.03 14.73
N CYS A 30 1.25 -5.93 14.02
CA CYS A 30 2.08 -5.39 12.94
C CYS A 30 3.10 -4.38 13.51
N GLY A 31 4.23 -4.15 12.82
CA GLY A 31 5.25 -3.17 13.23
C GLY A 31 6.07 -3.56 14.47
N ASN A 32 6.40 -4.85 14.62
CA ASN A 32 7.11 -5.41 15.79
C ASN A 32 6.44 -5.08 17.15
N GLY A 33 5.12 -4.89 17.15
CA GLY A 33 4.35 -4.54 18.35
C GLY A 33 4.51 -3.10 18.83
N SER A 34 5.19 -2.24 18.07
CA SER A 34 5.52 -0.88 18.53
C SER A 34 4.67 0.20 17.87
N GLU A 35 4.37 0.09 16.57
CA GLU A 35 3.70 1.17 15.86
C GLU A 35 2.88 0.72 14.66
N ARG A 36 1.85 1.52 14.37
CA ARG A 36 0.99 1.34 13.20
C ARG A 36 1.80 1.54 11.94
N THR A 37 1.62 0.66 10.96
CA THR A 37 2.04 0.98 9.59
C THR A 37 1.05 2.00 9.01
N GLN A 38 1.52 3.21 8.73
CA GLN A 38 0.69 4.30 8.18
C GLN A 38 0.29 4.01 6.73
N HIS A 39 -0.87 4.49 6.29
CA HIS A 39 -1.26 4.40 4.90
C HIS A 39 -0.42 5.37 4.05
N PRO A 40 0.02 5.01 2.83
CA PRO A 40 0.85 5.89 1.99
C PRO A 40 0.24 7.25 1.71
N ILE A 41 -1.09 7.33 1.56
CA ILE A 41 -1.83 8.59 1.43
C ILE A 41 -1.57 9.60 2.57
N GLU A 42 -1.23 9.12 3.77
CA GLU A 42 -0.92 9.99 4.92
C GLU A 42 0.44 10.68 4.77
N LEU A 43 1.36 10.03 4.06
CA LEU A 43 2.73 10.53 3.85
C LEU A 43 2.87 11.26 2.52
N PHE A 44 2.22 10.76 1.47
CA PHE A 44 2.41 11.20 0.09
C PHE A 44 1.19 11.91 -0.51
N GLY A 45 0.03 11.87 0.16
CA GLY A 45 -1.21 12.47 -0.33
C GLY A 45 -1.95 11.64 -1.38
N GLU A 46 -3.00 12.22 -1.95
CA GLU A 46 -3.79 11.60 -3.02
C GLU A 46 -2.93 11.32 -4.27
N GLY A 47 -3.22 10.22 -4.97
CA GLY A 47 -2.45 9.81 -6.16
C GLY A 47 -1.09 9.17 -5.86
N TRP A 48 -0.78 8.88 -4.59
CA TRP A 48 0.46 8.20 -4.19
C TRP A 48 0.73 6.90 -4.97
N ASN A 49 -0.32 6.19 -5.39
CA ASN A 49 -0.26 4.93 -6.11
C ASN A 49 0.12 5.08 -7.59
N GLU A 50 0.03 6.29 -8.13
CA GLU A 50 0.40 6.61 -9.52
C GLU A 50 1.83 7.12 -9.62
N TRP A 51 2.41 7.53 -8.49
CA TRP A 51 3.76 8.05 -8.42
C TRP A 51 4.78 6.98 -8.81
N GLY A 52 5.63 7.30 -9.80
CA GLY A 52 6.66 6.39 -10.31
C GLY A 52 6.19 5.39 -11.37
N LEU A 53 4.90 5.38 -11.73
CA LEU A 53 4.37 4.51 -12.79
C LEU A 53 4.47 5.13 -14.20
N SER A 54 5.02 6.33 -14.32
CA SER A 54 5.21 7.03 -15.61
C SER A 54 6.37 6.49 -16.46
N ALA A 55 6.94 5.33 -16.11
CA ALA A 55 7.97 4.72 -16.92
C ALA A 55 7.41 4.40 -18.31
N PRO A 56 8.11 4.78 -19.39
CA PRO A 56 7.69 4.39 -20.73
C PRO A 56 7.62 2.87 -20.80
N GLU A 57 6.48 2.34 -21.21
CA GLU A 57 6.29 0.91 -21.45
C GLU A 57 7.43 0.42 -22.35
N GLN A 58 8.23 -0.52 -21.83
CA GLN A 58 9.22 -1.20 -22.65
C GLN A 58 8.44 -2.05 -23.65
N GLN A 59 8.38 -1.59 -24.90
CA GLN A 59 7.85 -2.43 -25.97
C GLN A 59 8.78 -3.63 -26.10
N ASP A 60 8.33 -4.79 -25.58
CA ASP A 60 8.96 -6.09 -25.80
C ASP A 60 9.01 -6.38 -27.32
N LYS A 61 10.02 -5.83 -28.00
CA LYS A 61 10.41 -6.17 -29.37
C LYS A 61 11.74 -6.93 -29.35
N ALA A 62 11.82 -7.98 -28.55
CA ALA A 62 12.85 -9.01 -28.63
C ALA A 62 12.42 -10.14 -27.68
N ASN A 63 11.63 -11.12 -28.09
CA ASN A 63 12.18 -12.28 -28.78
C ASN A 63 11.02 -13.19 -29.20
N LYS A 64 10.47 -12.96 -30.40
CA LYS A 64 9.77 -14.02 -31.13
C LYS A 64 10.74 -14.50 -32.21
N MET A 65 11.80 -15.18 -31.77
CA MET A 65 12.63 -15.99 -32.68
C MET A 65 11.74 -17.13 -33.19
N PRO A 66 11.67 -17.38 -34.50
CA PRO A 66 10.97 -18.55 -35.05
C PRO A 66 11.56 -19.87 -34.57
#